data_AF-A0A819W974-F1
#
_entry.id   AF-A0A819W974-F1
#
_cell.length_a   1.000
_cell.length_b   1.000
_cell.length_c   1.000
_cell.angle_alpha   90.00
_cell.angle_beta   90.00
_cell.angle_gamma   90.00
#
_symmetry.space_group_name_H-M   'P 1'
#
loop_
_entity.id
_entity.type
_entity.pdbx_description
1 polymer ?
#
loop_
_entity_poly.entity_id
_entity_poly.type
_entity_poly.pdbx_seq_one_letter_code
_entity_poly.pdbx_strand_id
1 'polypeptide(L)'
;MTNEPIQASNNAVQAFAKSFETKHTQDYASDTIKDDDLQKLVGRVTCGSKEMDFEYLQKNPDAKKFSWIMGDDGLSLFLKQSNIQALRSIGLEDRWIRKKLENGKLFRLGVFYRSDACIPTSWDEVFSLIDTYYPKSISIKIRQHADVLKRMNFDEIEARARSSYLRG
;
A
#
# COMPACT_ATOMS: atom_id res chain seq x y z
N MET A 1 -39.31 -22.42 1.91
CA MET A 1 -37.84 -22.28 1.82
C MET A 1 -37.44 -21.38 2.97
N THR A 2 -36.85 -21.97 3.99
CA THR A 2 -36.43 -21.34 5.24
C THR A 2 -35.25 -20.41 4.97
N ASN A 3 -35.41 -19.13 5.31
CA ASN A 3 -34.30 -18.19 5.42
C ASN A 3 -33.41 -18.65 6.57
N GLU A 4 -32.32 -19.35 6.25
CA GLU A 4 -31.23 -19.48 7.20
C GLU A 4 -30.63 -18.09 7.45
N PRO A 5 -30.41 -17.70 8.72
CA PRO A 5 -29.68 -16.49 9.02
C PRO A 5 -28.26 -16.67 8.51
N ILE A 6 -27.81 -15.76 7.64
CA ILE A 6 -26.40 -15.67 7.21
C ILE A 6 -25.57 -15.58 8.49
N GLN A 7 -24.95 -16.71 8.86
CA GLN A 7 -24.03 -16.79 9.98
C GLN A 7 -23.00 -15.69 9.84
N ALA A 8 -22.67 -15.03 10.97
CA ALA A 8 -21.65 -14.00 11.08
C ALA A 8 -20.35 -14.47 10.41
N SER A 9 -20.18 -14.10 9.14
CA SER A 9 -18.99 -14.40 8.39
C SER A 9 -17.86 -13.61 9.03
N ASN A 10 -16.84 -14.32 9.53
CA ASN A 10 -15.55 -13.75 9.92
C ASN A 10 -15.11 -12.73 8.87
N ASN A 11 -15.31 -11.45 9.16
CA ASN A 11 -14.92 -10.38 8.27
C ASN A 11 -13.41 -10.23 8.40
N ALA A 12 -12.65 -10.67 7.38
CA ALA A 12 -11.19 -10.65 7.38
C ALA A 12 -10.63 -9.26 7.74
N VAL A 13 -11.30 -8.19 7.30
CA VAL A 13 -10.93 -6.81 7.67
C VAL A 13 -11.09 -6.55 9.18
N GLN A 14 -12.17 -7.03 9.79
CA GLN A 14 -12.38 -6.90 11.24
C GLN A 14 -11.38 -7.76 12.02
N ALA A 15 -11.09 -8.98 11.55
CA ALA A 15 -10.08 -9.84 12.14
C ALA A 15 -8.68 -9.20 12.08
N PHE A 16 -8.34 -8.57 10.96
CA PHE A 16 -7.11 -7.80 10.82
C PHE A 16 -7.09 -6.62 11.79
N ALA A 17 -8.16 -5.81 11.83
CA ALA A 17 -8.24 -4.64 12.70
C ALA A 17 -8.05 -5.01 14.17
N LYS A 18 -8.75 -6.05 14.64
CA LYS A 18 -8.60 -6.58 16.00
C LYS A 18 -7.14 -6.99 16.27
N SER A 19 -6.54 -7.76 15.36
CA SER A 19 -5.14 -8.19 15.48
C SER A 19 -4.18 -6.99 15.53
N PHE A 20 -4.43 -5.98 14.70
CA PHE A 20 -3.60 -4.78 14.60
C PHE A 20 -3.69 -3.89 15.85
N GLU A 21 -4.86 -3.80 16.48
CA GLU A 21 -5.07 -3.04 17.70
C GLU A 21 -4.45 -3.73 18.92
N THR A 22 -4.51 -5.06 19.01
CA THR A 22 -4.03 -5.81 20.19
C THR A 22 -2.55 -6.19 20.12
N LYS A 23 -1.88 -6.09 18.97
CA LYS A 23 -0.47 -6.49 18.78
C LYS A 23 0.54 -5.80 19.71
N HIS A 24 0.18 -4.68 20.32
CA HIS A 24 1.04 -3.93 21.26
C HIS A 24 0.69 -4.20 22.73
N THR A 25 -0.39 -4.92 23.00
CA THR A 25 -0.93 -5.14 24.35
C THR A 25 -0.75 -6.59 24.82
N GLN A 26 -0.47 -7.54 23.92
CA GLN A 26 -0.47 -8.97 24.26
C GLN A 26 0.89 -9.66 24.07
N ASP A 27 1.39 -10.23 25.17
CA ASP A 27 2.37 -11.31 25.27
C ASP A 27 1.77 -12.71 24.93
N TYR A 28 0.57 -12.77 24.33
CA TYR A 28 -0.12 -14.02 24.03
C TYR A 28 -0.66 -14.06 22.60
N ALA A 29 -0.13 -15.01 21.82
CA ALA A 29 -0.75 -15.52 20.62
C ALA A 29 -2.11 -16.14 20.94
N SER A 30 -3.19 -15.78 20.22
CA SER A 30 -4.20 -16.78 19.81
C SER A 30 -5.26 -16.27 18.82
N ASP A 31 -5.44 -14.96 18.61
CA ASP A 31 -6.31 -14.47 17.53
C ASP A 31 -5.47 -13.90 16.38
N THR A 32 -4.59 -14.73 15.83
CA THR A 32 -3.87 -14.38 14.61
C THR A 32 -4.83 -14.54 13.43
N ILE A 33 -4.99 -13.49 12.63
CA ILE A 33 -5.66 -13.59 11.33
C ILE A 33 -5.06 -14.78 10.55
N LYS A 34 -5.92 -15.63 9.99
CA LYS A 34 -5.48 -16.77 9.19
C LYS A 34 -4.81 -16.26 7.91
N ASP A 35 -3.77 -16.96 7.43
CA ASP A 35 -3.07 -16.59 6.20
C ASP A 35 -4.02 -16.48 5.01
N ASP A 36 -4.98 -17.41 4.87
CA ASP A 36 -6.01 -17.36 3.83
C ASP A 36 -6.89 -16.11 3.90
N ASP A 37 -7.15 -15.60 5.11
CA ASP A 37 -7.91 -14.37 5.29
C ASP A 37 -7.06 -13.14 5.01
N LEU A 38 -5.77 -13.17 5.36
CA LEU A 38 -4.83 -12.10 5.05
C LEU A 38 -4.59 -11.96 3.54
N GLN A 39 -4.51 -13.07 2.79
CA GLN A 39 -4.36 -13.09 1.32
C GLN A 39 -5.53 -12.43 0.58
N LYS A 40 -6.72 -12.41 1.19
CA LYS A 40 -7.90 -11.70 0.66
C LYS A 40 -7.83 -10.19 0.86
N LEU A 41 -6.84 -9.69 1.61
CA LEU A 41 -6.71 -8.29 1.96
C LEU A 41 -5.58 -7.62 1.18
N VAL A 42 -5.72 -6.31 1.07
CA VAL A 42 -4.70 -5.37 0.61
C VAL A 42 -4.77 -4.15 1.51
N GLY A 43 -3.69 -3.37 1.54
CA GLY A 43 -3.69 -2.13 2.31
C GLY A 43 -2.79 -1.05 1.79
N ARG A 44 -2.93 0.14 2.36
CA ARG A 44 -2.10 1.29 2.02
C ARG A 44 -1.98 2.20 3.21
N VAL A 45 -0.75 2.67 3.43
CA VAL A 45 -0.50 3.75 4.37
C VAL A 45 -0.74 5.09 3.70
N THR A 46 -1.58 5.90 4.32
CA THR A 46 -1.83 7.30 3.95
C THR A 46 -1.36 8.22 5.06
N CYS A 47 -0.80 9.38 4.70
CA CYS A 47 -0.29 10.39 5.63
C CYS A 47 -1.10 11.69 5.47
N GLY A 48 -1.76 12.20 6.51
CA GLY A 48 -2.69 13.34 6.43
C GLY A 48 -2.83 14.15 7.72
N SER A 49 -3.45 15.32 7.66
CA SER A 49 -3.68 16.17 8.86
C SER A 49 -5.12 16.19 9.36
N LYS A 50 -6.08 15.76 8.54
CA LYS A 50 -7.52 15.89 8.79
C LYS A 50 -8.23 14.66 8.27
N GLU A 51 -9.42 14.36 8.78
CA GLU A 51 -10.18 13.16 8.41
C GLU A 51 -10.34 12.97 6.91
N MET A 52 -10.69 14.03 6.18
CA MET A 52 -10.87 13.97 4.73
C MET A 52 -9.59 13.60 3.95
N ASP A 53 -8.40 13.77 4.54
CA ASP A 53 -7.15 13.34 3.91
C ASP A 53 -7.04 11.80 3.84
N PHE A 54 -7.90 11.09 4.56
CA PHE A 54 -7.93 9.63 4.67
C PHE A 54 -9.15 8.99 3.99
N GLU A 55 -10.08 9.77 3.47
CA GLU A 55 -11.25 9.26 2.73
C GLU A 55 -10.84 8.53 1.44
N TYR A 56 -9.74 8.97 0.82
CA TYR A 56 -9.22 8.39 -0.41
C TYR A 56 -7.81 7.87 -0.20
N LEU A 57 -7.48 6.78 -0.91
CA LEU A 57 -6.12 6.23 -0.97
C LEU A 57 -5.12 7.22 -1.59
N GLN A 58 -5.62 8.13 -2.44
CA GLN A 58 -4.83 9.15 -3.13
C GLN A 58 -5.44 10.52 -2.91
N LYS A 59 -4.66 11.44 -2.33
CA LYS A 59 -5.13 12.79 -1.98
C LYS A 59 -5.47 13.69 -3.18
N ASN A 60 -4.84 13.42 -4.32
CA ASN A 60 -5.02 14.22 -5.53
C ASN A 60 -5.26 13.25 -6.70
N PRO A 61 -6.53 12.88 -6.94
CA PRO A 61 -6.90 11.98 -8.04
C PRO A 61 -6.73 12.63 -9.42
N ASP A 62 -6.64 13.96 -9.49
CA ASP A 62 -6.36 14.67 -10.74
C ASP A 62 -4.91 14.47 -11.17
N ALA A 63 -3.99 14.51 -10.21
CA ALA A 63 -2.55 14.36 -10.46
C ALA A 63 -2.10 12.89 -10.55
N LYS A 64 -2.66 11.97 -9.75
CA LYS A 64 -2.33 10.55 -9.82
C LYS A 64 -3.60 9.71 -9.86
N LYS A 65 -3.74 8.91 -10.92
CA LYS A 65 -4.90 8.06 -11.15
C LYS A 65 -4.88 6.77 -10.34
N PHE A 66 -3.71 6.36 -9.86
CA PHE A 66 -3.51 5.10 -9.14
C PHE A 66 -2.83 5.31 -7.79
N SER A 67 -3.02 4.31 -6.93
CA SER A 67 -2.34 4.19 -5.64
C SER A 67 -1.57 2.88 -5.57
N TRP A 68 -0.33 2.95 -5.11
CA TRP A 68 0.41 1.77 -4.66
C TRP A 68 -0.24 1.21 -3.40
N ILE A 69 -0.54 -0.08 -3.42
CA ILE A 69 -1.08 -0.82 -2.28
C ILE A 69 -0.15 -1.99 -2.00
N MET A 70 -0.15 -2.48 -0.77
CA MET A 70 0.59 -3.65 -0.35
C MET A 70 -0.36 -4.86 -0.25
N GLY A 71 0.18 -6.04 -0.56
CA GLY A 71 -0.51 -7.30 -0.37
C GLY A 71 -0.44 -7.78 1.08
N ASP A 72 -0.77 -9.04 1.24
CA ASP A 72 -0.69 -9.80 2.49
C ASP A 72 0.71 -9.80 3.10
N ASP A 73 1.75 -9.87 2.26
CA ASP A 73 3.15 -9.77 2.65
C ASP A 73 3.44 -8.47 3.43
N GLY A 74 3.06 -7.32 2.86
CA GLY A 74 3.23 -6.01 3.49
C GLY A 74 2.32 -5.82 4.70
N LEU A 75 1.06 -6.28 4.64
CA LEU A 75 0.14 -6.24 5.77
C LEU A 75 0.66 -7.08 6.96
N SER A 76 1.33 -8.21 6.69
CA SER A 76 1.90 -9.05 7.75
C SER A 76 2.99 -8.33 8.55
N LEU A 77 3.74 -7.40 7.93
CA LEU A 77 4.74 -6.58 8.61
C LEU A 77 4.09 -5.70 9.68
N PHE A 78 2.90 -5.15 9.38
CA PHE A 78 2.13 -4.36 10.34
C PHE A 78 1.57 -5.19 11.49
N LEU A 79 1.50 -6.51 11.38
CA LEU A 79 1.11 -7.37 12.51
C LEU A 79 2.32 -7.84 13.32
N LYS A 80 3.44 -8.09 12.65
CA LYS A 80 4.65 -8.69 13.25
C LYS A 80 5.64 -7.68 13.82
N GLN A 81 5.54 -6.40 13.44
CA GLN A 81 6.53 -5.38 13.78
C GLN A 81 5.88 -4.15 14.44
N SER A 82 6.73 -3.30 15.02
CA SER A 82 6.30 -1.95 15.40
C SER A 82 5.85 -1.16 14.17
N ASN A 83 4.91 -0.23 14.34
CA ASN A 83 4.39 0.57 13.22
C ASN A 83 5.51 1.30 12.46
N ILE A 84 6.51 1.84 13.17
CA ILE A 84 7.65 2.53 12.54
C ILE A 84 8.51 1.55 11.73
N GLN A 85 8.79 0.35 12.24
CA GLN A 85 9.54 -0.65 11.49
C GLN A 85 8.79 -1.10 10.23
N ALA A 86 7.48 -1.33 10.33
CA ALA A 86 6.66 -1.68 9.17
C ALA A 86 6.68 -0.56 8.11
N LEU A 87 6.59 0.72 8.53
CA LEU A 87 6.72 1.87 7.63
C LEU A 87 8.10 1.90 6.92
N ARG A 88 9.19 1.61 7.64
CA ARG A 88 10.52 1.51 7.04
C ARG A 88 10.61 0.39 6.01
N SER A 89 10.06 -0.78 6.32
CA SER A 89 10.08 -1.95 5.43
C SER A 89 9.33 -1.72 4.13
N ILE A 90 8.34 -0.82 4.11
CA ILE A 90 7.66 -0.40 2.87
C ILE A 90 8.31 0.83 2.19
N GLY A 91 9.53 1.19 2.58
CA GLY A 91 10.35 2.21 1.92
C GLY A 91 10.17 3.65 2.43
N LEU A 92 9.53 3.86 3.58
CA LEU A 92 9.42 5.20 4.18
C LEU A 92 10.64 5.52 5.05
N GLU A 93 11.32 6.61 4.76
CA GLU A 93 12.50 7.05 5.51
C GLU A 93 12.15 7.64 6.87
N ASP A 94 12.96 7.31 7.88
CA ASP A 94 12.82 7.83 9.26
C ASP A 94 12.75 9.34 9.35
N ARG A 95 13.67 10.02 8.65
CA ARG A 95 13.75 11.49 8.67
C ARG A 95 12.45 12.08 8.12
N TRP A 96 11.89 11.47 7.09
CA TRP A 96 10.64 11.90 6.50
C TRP A 96 9.45 11.62 7.43
N ILE A 97 9.37 10.42 8.03
CA ILE A 97 8.32 10.06 8.98
C ILE A 97 8.30 11.04 10.16
N ARG A 98 9.45 11.25 10.81
CA ARG A 98 9.60 12.19 11.94
C ARG A 98 9.16 13.59 11.57
N LYS A 99 9.67 14.12 10.45
CA LYS A 99 9.28 15.44 9.95
C LYS A 99 7.76 15.53 9.71
N LYS A 100 7.10 14.48 9.24
CA LYS A 100 5.63 14.51 9.06
C LYS A 100 4.90 14.55 10.39
N LEU A 101 5.30 13.73 11.36
CA LEU A 101 4.72 13.72 12.71
C LEU A 101 4.91 15.07 13.42
N GLU A 102 6.11 15.65 13.36
CA GLU A 102 6.42 16.98 13.92
C GLU A 102 5.55 18.10 13.31
N ASN A 103 5.18 17.96 12.03
CA ASN A 103 4.26 18.87 11.35
C ASN A 103 2.78 18.55 11.62
N GLY A 104 2.47 17.77 12.65
CA GLY A 104 1.10 17.41 13.02
C GLY A 104 0.39 16.51 12.00
N LYS A 105 1.12 15.73 11.21
CA LYS A 105 0.53 14.72 10.31
C LYS A 105 0.35 13.41 11.07
N LEU A 106 -0.68 12.67 10.69
CA LEU A 106 -1.00 11.33 11.15
C LEU A 106 -0.80 10.34 10.00
N PHE A 107 -0.47 9.11 10.35
CA PHE A 107 -0.41 7.97 9.44
C PHE A 107 -1.58 7.03 9.72
N ARG A 108 -2.26 6.58 8.67
CA ARG A 108 -3.33 5.57 8.76
C ARG A 108 -3.09 4.46 7.77
N LEU A 109 -3.33 3.23 8.21
CA LEU A 109 -3.35 2.05 7.36
C LEU A 109 -4.80 1.79 6.94
N GLY A 110 -5.13 2.04 5.68
CA GLY A 110 -6.39 1.58 5.10
C GLY A 110 -6.27 0.12 4.71
N VAL A 111 -7.23 -0.71 5.10
CA VAL A 111 -7.28 -2.15 4.80
C VAL A 111 -8.62 -2.48 4.19
N PHE A 112 -8.61 -3.20 3.08
CA PHE A 112 -9.81 -3.55 2.32
C PHE A 112 -9.61 -4.87 1.57
N TYR A 113 -10.72 -5.42 1.09
CA TYR A 113 -10.68 -6.64 0.30
C TYR A 113 -9.99 -6.41 -1.04
N ARG A 114 -9.12 -7.34 -1.41
CA ARG A 114 -8.54 -7.43 -2.76
C ARG A 114 -9.69 -7.55 -3.76
N SER A 115 -9.56 -6.83 -4.87
CA SER A 115 -10.52 -6.82 -5.97
C SER A 115 -9.80 -6.84 -7.30
N ASP A 116 -10.54 -6.97 -8.40
CA ASP A 116 -9.99 -6.95 -9.76
C ASP A 116 -9.35 -5.61 -10.14
N ALA A 117 -9.60 -4.55 -9.36
CA ALA A 117 -8.91 -3.27 -9.50
C ALA A 117 -7.47 -3.30 -8.95
N CYS A 118 -7.12 -4.33 -8.18
CA CYS A 118 -5.79 -4.52 -7.61
C CYS A 118 -4.91 -5.24 -8.62
N ILE A 119 -4.22 -4.47 -9.45
CA ILE A 119 -3.37 -5.01 -10.51
C ILE A 119 -1.93 -5.27 -9.99
N PRO A 120 -1.31 -6.41 -10.34
CA PRO A 120 0.09 -6.67 -10.01
C PRO A 120 1.02 -5.54 -10.50
N THR A 121 2.03 -5.22 -9.69
CA THR A 121 3.02 -4.18 -10.02
C THR A 121 4.11 -4.72 -10.95
N SER A 122 3.73 -5.26 -12.11
CA SER A 122 4.67 -5.58 -13.18
C SER A 122 4.79 -4.41 -14.16
N TRP A 123 5.90 -4.32 -14.90
CA TRP A 123 6.05 -3.27 -15.91
C TRP A 123 4.95 -3.32 -16.98
N ASP A 124 4.55 -4.52 -17.41
CA ASP A 124 3.51 -4.69 -18.42
C ASP A 124 2.15 -4.21 -17.95
N GLU A 125 1.78 -4.57 -16.73
CA GLU A 125 0.53 -4.13 -16.10
C GLU A 125 0.53 -2.61 -15.88
N VAL A 126 1.64 -2.04 -15.42
CA VAL A 126 1.78 -0.59 -15.25
C VAL A 126 1.65 0.13 -16.59
N PHE A 127 2.24 -0.37 -17.68
CA PHE A 127 2.08 0.24 -19.00
C PHE A 127 0.64 0.12 -19.51
N SER A 128 -0.03 -1.01 -19.27
CA SER A 128 -1.45 -1.20 -19.59
C SER A 128 -2.34 -0.18 -18.86
N LEU A 129 -2.09 0.03 -17.57
CA LEU A 129 -2.78 1.04 -16.77
C LEU A 129 -2.52 2.46 -17.29
N ILE A 130 -1.28 2.79 -17.65
CA ILE A 130 -0.93 4.10 -18.21
C ILE A 130 -1.68 4.35 -19.52
N ASP A 131 -1.71 3.36 -20.42
CA ASP A 131 -2.39 3.47 -21.71
C ASP A 131 -3.90 3.65 -21.55
N THR A 132 -4.48 3.07 -20.50
CA THR A 132 -5.92 3.10 -20.25
C THR A 132 -6.38 4.42 -19.61
N TYR A 133 -5.64 4.93 -18.61
CA TYR A 133 -6.14 6.03 -17.76
C TYR A 133 -5.42 7.37 -17.95
N TYR A 134 -4.30 7.41 -18.68
CA TYR A 134 -3.58 8.65 -18.98
C TYR A 134 -3.72 9.05 -20.45
N PRO A 135 -3.64 10.36 -20.77
CA PRO A 135 -3.59 10.82 -22.15
C PRO A 135 -2.52 10.12 -22.97
N LYS A 136 -2.83 9.84 -24.25
CA LYS A 136 -1.94 9.13 -25.17
C LYS A 136 -0.56 9.78 -25.30
N SER A 137 -0.47 11.11 -25.17
CA SER A 137 0.79 11.85 -25.18
C SER A 137 1.74 11.46 -24.03
N ILE A 138 1.21 11.07 -22.87
CA ILE A 138 1.98 10.56 -21.73
C ILE A 138 2.40 9.12 -21.99
N SER A 139 1.46 8.26 -22.41
CA SER A 139 1.73 6.87 -22.77
C SER A 139 2.87 6.75 -23.78
N ILE A 140 2.84 7.51 -24.87
CA ILE A 140 3.89 7.50 -25.91
C ILE A 140 5.27 7.80 -25.31
N LYS A 141 5.37 8.84 -24.47
CA LYS A 141 6.64 9.23 -23.84
C LYS A 141 7.20 8.13 -22.94
N ILE A 142 6.34 7.45 -22.18
CA ILE A 142 6.78 6.39 -21.26
C ILE A 142 7.14 5.12 -22.05
N ARG A 143 6.34 4.75 -23.05
CA ARG A 143 6.53 3.57 -23.89
C ARG A 143 7.88 3.58 -24.63
N GLN A 144 8.39 4.76 -25.01
CA GLN A 144 9.73 4.91 -25.60
C GLN A 144 10.87 4.40 -24.70
N HIS A 145 10.63 4.31 -23.38
CA HIS A 145 11.60 3.83 -22.40
C HIS A 145 11.29 2.43 -21.88
N ALA A 146 10.24 1.76 -22.37
CA ALA A 146 9.74 0.49 -21.82
C ALA A 146 10.82 -0.59 -21.75
N ASP A 147 11.58 -0.79 -22.84
CA ASP A 147 12.61 -1.83 -22.89
C ASP A 147 13.79 -1.55 -21.95
N VAL A 148 14.07 -0.28 -21.68
CA VAL A 148 15.11 0.11 -20.71
C VAL A 148 14.62 -0.14 -19.30
N LEU A 149 13.38 0.25 -18.99
CA LEU A 149 12.76 0.05 -17.68
C LEU A 149 12.66 -1.44 -17.31
N LYS A 150 12.29 -2.29 -18.26
CA LYS A 150 12.16 -3.75 -18.04
C LYS A 150 13.49 -4.47 -17.84
N ARG A 151 14.58 -3.96 -18.43
CA ARG A 151 15.91 -4.60 -18.36
C ARG A 151 16.76 -4.11 -17.19
N MET A 152 16.43 -2.95 -16.63
CA MET A 152 17.16 -2.37 -15.51
C MET A 152 16.93 -3.20 -14.25
N ASN A 153 18.02 -3.61 -13.61
CA ASN A 153 17.90 -4.30 -12.33
C ASN A 153 17.67 -3.29 -11.19
N PHE A 154 17.30 -3.80 -10.01
CA PHE A 154 16.98 -2.97 -8.86
C PHE A 154 18.15 -2.08 -8.42
N ASP A 155 19.38 -2.62 -8.40
CA ASP A 155 20.57 -1.89 -7.95
C ASP A 155 20.87 -0.69 -8.86
N GLU A 156 20.69 -0.85 -10.18
CA GLU A 156 20.82 0.22 -11.16
C GLU A 156 19.74 1.30 -10.97
N ILE A 157 18.50 0.90 -10.70
CA ILE A 157 17.39 1.83 -10.40
C ILE A 157 17.73 2.63 -9.14
N GLU A 158 18.17 1.95 -8.08
CA GLU A 158 18.51 2.58 -6.81
C GLU A 158 19.69 3.56 -6.96
N ALA A 159 20.75 3.17 -7.66
CA ALA A 159 21.91 4.03 -7.89
C ALA A 159 21.53 5.31 -8.64
N ARG A 160 20.68 5.20 -9.68
CA ARG A 160 20.17 6.37 -10.42
C ARG A 160 19.29 7.26 -9.56
N ALA A 161 18.38 6.67 -8.78
CA ALA A 161 17.49 7.41 -7.89
C ALA A 161 18.28 8.18 -6.82
N ARG A 162 19.27 7.53 -6.18
CA ARG A 162 20.17 8.16 -5.20
C ARG A 162 20.97 9.30 -5.82
N SER A 163 21.53 9.12 -7.02
CA SER A 163 22.27 10.19 -7.70
C SER A 163 21.39 11.38 -8.08
N SER A 164 20.10 11.17 -8.37
CA SER A 164 19.16 12.26 -8.65
C SER A 164 18.73 12.98 -7.37
N TYR A 165 18.54 12.25 -6.27
CA TYR A 165 18.13 12.79 -4.97
C TYR A 165 19.22 13.64 -4.31
N LEU A 166 20.50 13.30 -4.51
CA LEU A 166 21.63 14.07 -3.99
C LEU A 166 21.93 15.35 -4.80
N ARG A 167 21.32 15.53 -5.97
CA ARG A 167 21.55 16.67 -6.87
C ARG A 167 20.36 17.64 -6.95
N GLY A 168 19.23 17.32 -6.31
CA GLY A 168 18.05 18.19 -6.19
C GLY A 168 17.88 18.70 -4.78
#